data_AF-A0A2V9QAN0-F1
#
_entry.id   AF-A0A2V9QAN0-F1
#
_cell.length_a   1.000
_cell.length_b   1.000
_cell.length_c   1.000
_cell.angle_alpha   90.00
_cell.angle_beta   90.00
_cell.angle_gamma   90.00
#
_symmetry.space_group_name_H-M   'P 1'
#
loop_
_entity.id
_entity.type
_entity.pdbx_description
1 polymer ?
#
loop_
_entity_poly.entity_id
_entity_poly.type
_entity_poly.pdbx_seq_one_letter_code
_entity_poly.pdbx_strand_id
1 'polypeptide(L)' 'MLIIGCDFHPGFQQVAIFDKQTGEVQEKRLRHRNEAEQFYGSLGAPVRVGMEACGHELWLGDAA' A
#
# COMPACT_ATOMS: atom_id res chain seq x y z
N MET A 1 13.25 -5.47 4.47
CA MET A 1 11.91 -5.25 5.08
C MET A 1 11.38 -3.97 4.47
N LEU A 2 10.26 -4.06 3.76
CA LEU A 2 9.64 -2.88 3.16
C LEU A 2 8.71 -2.23 4.19
N ILE A 3 8.79 -0.91 4.32
CA ILE A 3 7.81 -0.10 5.05
C ILE A 3 7.04 0.69 3.99
N ILE A 4 5.73 0.49 3.93
CA ILE A 4 4.86 1.11 2.94
C ILE A 4 3.86 2.00 3.65
N GLY A 5 3.84 3.29 3.32
CA GLY A 5 2.76 4.20 3.67
C GLY A 5 1.74 4.24 2.54
N CYS A 6 0.46 4.09 2.86
CA CYS A 6 -0.64 4.19 1.92
C CYS A 6 -1.53 5.39 2.25
N ASP A 7 -1.65 6.30 1.30
CA ASP A 7 -2.65 7.36 1.26
C ASP A 7 -3.80 6.90 0.34
N PHE A 8 -4.94 6.58 0.95
CA PHE A 8 -6.06 5.92 0.30
C PHE A 8 -7.04 6.92 -0.29
N HIS A 9 -7.42 6.71 -1.55
CA HIS A 9 -8.54 7.38 -2.18
C HIS A 9 -9.44 6.33 -2.85
N PRO A 10 -10.76 6.54 -2.95
CA PRO A 10 -11.67 5.57 -3.58
C PRO A 10 -11.31 5.18 -5.03
N GLY A 11 -10.62 6.07 -5.76
CA GLY A 11 -10.19 5.82 -7.15
C GLY A 11 -8.76 5.32 -7.32
N PHE A 12 -7.88 5.51 -6.33
CA PHE A 12 -6.47 5.13 -6.39
C PHE A 12 -5.81 5.15 -5.00
N GLN A 13 -4.65 4.53 -4.87
CA GLN A 13 -3.82 4.62 -3.67
C GLN A 13 -2.48 5.25 -4.05
N GLN A 14 -2.08 6.28 -3.33
CA GLN A 14 -0.71 6.79 -3.41
C GLN A 14 0.11 6.06 -2.34
N VAL A 15 1.18 5.38 -2.76
CA VAL A 15 2.02 4.62 -1.83
C VAL A 15 3.47 5.11 -1.87
N ALA A 16 4.05 5.27 -0.68
CA ALA A 16 5.48 5.47 -0.49
C ALA A 16 6.08 4.18 0.06
N ILE A 17 7.15 3.69 -0.58
CA ILE A 17 7.81 2.42 -0.30
C ILE A 17 9.23 2.72 0.14
N PHE A 18 9.55 2.38 1.39
CA PHE A 18 10.90 2.48 1.92
C PHE A 18 11.50 1.08 2.08
N ASP A 19 12.63 0.82 1.40
CA ASP A 19 13.42 -0.37 1.65
C ASP A 19 14.45 -0.11 2.74
N LYS A 20 14.22 -0.71 3.91
CA LYS A 20 15.12 -0.57 5.06
C LYS A 20 16.51 -1.17 4.83
N GLN A 21 16.68 -2.08 3.87
CA GLN A 21 17.99 -2.69 3.59
C GLN A 21 18.87 -1.78 2.75
N THR A 22 18.32 -1.17 1.70
CA THR A 22 19.07 -0.34 0.75
C THR A 22 19.01 1.14 1.11
N GLY A 23 18.01 1.57 1.87
CA GLY A 23 17.70 2.97 2.13
C GLY A 23 16.94 3.64 0.98
N GLU A 24 16.56 2.90 -0.06
CA GLU A 24 15.83 3.45 -1.20
C GLU A 24 14.38 3.80 -0.85
N VAL A 25 13.90 4.87 -1.47
CA VAL A 25 12.50 5.31 -1.40
C VAL A 25 11.94 5.33 -2.81
N GLN A 26 10.76 4.75 -2.97
CA GLN A 26 10.01 4.77 -4.22
C GLN A 26 8.58 5.22 -3.94
N GLU A 27 7.98 5.87 -4.93
CA GLU A 27 6.56 6.23 -4.90
C GLU A 27 5.82 5.58 -6.06
N LYS A 28 4.58 5.15 -5.80
CA LYS A 28 3.70 4.61 -6.83
C LYS A 28 2.28 5.09 -6.62
N ARG A 29 1.58 5.29 -7.74
CA ARG A 29 0.14 5.50 -7.76
C ARG A 29 -0.53 4.25 -8.29
N LEU A 30 -1.27 3.56 -7.45
CA LEU A 30 -1.96 2.31 -7.77
C LEU A 30 -3.42 2.61 -8.07
N ARG A 31 -3.91 2.32 -9.28
CA ARG A 31 -5.33 2.47 -9.59
C ARG A 31 -6.17 1.39 -8.89
N HIS A 32 -7.34 1.77 -8.41
CA HIS A 32 -8.32 0.79 -7.97
C HIS A 32 -8.94 0.07 -9.18
N ARG A 33 -9.25 -1.23 -9.13
CA ARG A 33 -9.01 -2.23 -8.06
C ARG A 33 -7.82 -3.16 -8.38
N ASN A 34 -7.69 -3.57 -9.64
CA ASN A 34 -6.77 -4.61 -10.08
C ASN A 34 -5.28 -4.29 -9.83
N GLU A 35 -4.85 -3.04 -10.03
CA GLU A 35 -3.44 -2.67 -9.86
C GLU A 35 -3.02 -2.70 -8.40
N ALA A 36 -3.87 -2.22 -7.49
CA ALA A 36 -3.65 -2.29 -6.06
C ALA A 36 -3.59 -3.75 -5.57
N GLU A 37 -4.54 -4.60 -5.97
CA GLU A 37 -4.56 -6.02 -5.58
C GLU A 37 -3.33 -6.78 -6.09
N GLN A 38 -2.93 -6.57 -7.34
CA GLN A 38 -1.74 -7.18 -7.91
C GLN A 38 -0.47 -6.70 -7.21
N PHE A 39 -0.38 -5.39 -6.92
CA PHE A 39 0.75 -4.83 -6.21
C PHE A 39 0.93 -5.48 -4.83
N TYR A 40 -0.09 -5.42 -3.97
CA TYR A 40 0.01 -6.00 -2.62
C TYR A 40 0.19 -7.52 -2.65
N GLY A 41 -0.48 -8.22 -3.57
CA GLY A 41 -0.32 -9.67 -3.75
C GLY A 41 1.06 -10.09 -4.25
N SER A 42 1.81 -9.20 -4.92
CA SER A 42 3.16 -9.47 -5.41
C SER A 42 4.26 -9.30 -4.35
N LEU A 43 3.95 -8.77 -3.17
CA LEU A 43 4.94 -8.47 -2.13
C LEU A 43 5.43 -9.78 -1.46
N GLY A 44 6.63 -10.23 -1.83
CA GLY A 44 7.19 -11.51 -1.37
C GLY A 44 8.08 -11.43 -0.11
N ALA A 45 8.33 -10.25 0.46
CA ALA A 45 9.19 -10.06 1.62
C ALA A 45 8.36 -9.70 2.88
N PRO A 46 8.92 -9.78 4.10
CA PRO A 46 8.30 -9.16 5.25
C PRO A 46 8.07 -7.67 4.98
N VAL A 47 6.80 -7.29 4.84
CA VAL A 47 6.34 -5.92 4.59
C VAL A 47 5.53 -5.44 5.78
N ARG A 48 5.71 -4.17 6.13
CA ARG A 48 4.81 -3.43 7.02
C ARG A 48 4.09 -2.38 6.19
N VAL A 49 2.78 -2.52 6.06
CA VAL A 49 1.93 -1.52 5.43
C VAL A 49 1.22 -0.74 6.52
N GLY A 50 1.33 0.59 6.47
CA GLY A 50 0.57 1.50 7.32
C GLY A 50 -0.33 2.36 6.45
N MET A 51 -1.58 2.51 6.86
CA MET A 51 -2.53 3.45 6.29
C MET A 51 -2.96 4.41 7.40
N GLU A 52 -3.06 5.70 7.08
CA GLU A 52 -3.62 6.65 8.03
C GLU A 52 -5.09 6.32 8.28
N ALA A 53 -5.50 6.30 9.55
CA ALA A 53 -6.89 6.06 9.89
C ALA A 53 -7.72 7.31 9.58
N CYS A 54 -8.28 7.36 8.37
CA CYS A 54 -9.16 8.44 7.92
C CYS A 54 -10.52 7.87 7.49
N GLY A 55 -11.61 8.40 8.07
CA GLY A 55 -12.98 8.07 7.64
C GLY A 55 -13.45 6.64 7.96
N HIS A 56 -14.44 6.17 7.18
CA HIS A 56 -15.05 4.83 7.29
C HIS A 56 -14.51 3.90 6.18
N GLU A 57 -13.21 4.02 5.92
CA GLU A 57 -12.51 3.34 4.83
C GLU A 57 -12.04 1.97 5.31
N LEU A 58 -12.54 0.91 4.68
CA LEU A 58 -12.17 -0.47 4.96
C LEU A 58 -10.92 -0.82 4.17
N TRP A 59 -9.95 -1.48 4.80
CA TRP A 59 -8.78 -1.99 4.08
C TRP A 59 -9.20 -3.11 3.11
N LEU A 60 -8.36 -3.37 2.10
CA LEU A 60 -8.53 -4.54 1.23
C LEU A 60 -8.57 -5.81 2.08
N GLY A 61 -9.76 -6.40 2.25
CA GLY A 61 -10.01 -7.59 3.07
C GLY A 61 -10.93 -7.40 4.27
N ASP A 62 -11.28 -6.17 4.63
CA ASP A 62 -12.21 -5.89 5.74
C ASP A 62 -13.69 -5.90 5.32
N ALA A 63 -13.97 -6.17 4.04
CA ALA A 63 -15.31 -6.54 3.61
C ALA A 63 -15.54 -8.02 3.94
N ALA A 64 -16.25 -8.26 5.05
CA ALA A 64 -16.81 -9.56 5.42
C ALA A 64 -17.77 -10.11 4.34
#